data_AF-A0A367QK51-F1
#
_entry.id   AF-A0A367QK51-F1
#
_cell.length_a   1.000
_cell.length_b   1.000
_cell.length_c   1.000
_cell.angle_alpha   90.00
_cell.angle_beta   90.00
_cell.angle_gamma   90.00
#
_symmetry.space_group_name_H-M   'P 1'
#
loop_
_entity.id
_entity.type
_entity.pdbx_description
1 polymer ?
#
loop_
_entity_poly.entity_id
_entity_poly.type
_entity_poly.pdbx_seq_one_letter_code
_entity_poly.pdbx_strand_id
1 'polypeptide(L)'
;MALSEDPASAIIDVPAVEVPELTEQEQSDRLHLERKVEKAFFEAGKALAELRERRLYRSTHKTFEEYCRDRFGYTRIAASYKIAAATVMDNLLTNGLQNSEISQDERQVFPTNERQVRPLVSLEPQQQVEAWQSAVEKAGGKVPSGRIVKDVVQRIIERTQVPNSYQIGEVCQILAKDNPELRGKGGCWAIVTAVNDFSCTVRLWDGECTVGVQHLKSYEYLPSECEQMQEICDRISRVYSSELEESVQRFLESLGKLKRAYLTHLEEKLLSVLENEHKYRIIP
;
A
#
# COMPACT_ATOMS: atom_id res chain seq x y z
N MET A 1 4.04 -55.01 -67.66
CA MET A 1 3.47 -54.91 -66.30
C MET A 1 4.59 -54.53 -65.36
N ALA A 2 4.54 -53.30 -64.86
CA ALA A 2 5.47 -52.76 -63.87
C ALA A 2 5.05 -53.23 -62.47
N LEU A 3 6.03 -53.49 -61.61
CA LEU A 3 5.88 -53.36 -60.17
C LEU A 3 7.14 -52.66 -59.65
N SER A 4 6.97 -51.37 -59.39
CA SER A 4 7.91 -50.51 -58.68
C SER A 4 7.90 -50.89 -57.20
N GLU A 5 9.03 -51.35 -56.66
CA GLU A 5 9.22 -51.41 -55.21
C GLU A 5 9.52 -50.00 -54.71
N ASP A 6 8.53 -49.42 -54.02
CA ASP A 6 8.63 -48.14 -53.32
C ASP A 6 9.63 -48.27 -52.15
N PRO A 7 10.71 -47.47 -52.08
CA PRO A 7 11.70 -47.57 -51.01
C PRO A 7 11.25 -46.87 -49.70
N ALA A 8 9.97 -46.56 -49.54
CA ALA A 8 9.46 -45.70 -48.48
C ALA A 8 8.92 -46.44 -47.23
N SER A 9 9.04 -47.77 -47.16
CA SER A 9 8.47 -48.58 -46.07
C SER A 9 9.51 -49.06 -45.03
N ALA A 10 10.59 -48.30 -44.82
CA ALA A 10 11.43 -48.49 -43.65
C ALA A 10 10.72 -47.93 -42.40
N ILE A 11 9.90 -48.77 -41.76
CA ILE A 11 9.35 -48.51 -40.43
C ILE A 11 10.54 -48.51 -39.47
N ILE A 12 10.98 -47.32 -39.05
CA ILE A 12 11.94 -47.17 -37.96
C ILE A 12 11.18 -47.49 -36.68
N ASP A 13 11.30 -48.74 -36.24
CA ASP A 13 10.80 -49.20 -34.95
C ASP A 13 11.70 -48.57 -33.86
N VAL A 14 11.30 -47.40 -33.38
CA VAL A 14 11.95 -46.76 -32.23
C VAL A 14 11.50 -47.57 -31.01
N PRO A 15 12.38 -48.35 -30.35
CA PRO A 15 11.99 -49.09 -29.17
C PRO A 15 11.55 -48.06 -28.12
N ALA A 16 10.28 -48.14 -27.71
CA ALA A 16 9.76 -47.37 -26.61
C ALA A 16 10.58 -47.74 -25.37
N VAL A 17 11.47 -46.84 -24.96
CA VAL A 17 12.23 -46.98 -23.71
C VAL A 17 11.21 -46.91 -22.58
N GLU A 18 10.86 -48.06 -22.00
CA GLU A 18 10.05 -48.14 -20.79
C GLU A 18 10.80 -47.41 -19.67
N VAL A 19 10.30 -46.25 -19.28
CA VAL A 19 10.84 -45.48 -18.15
C VAL A 19 10.38 -46.20 -16.88
N PRO A 20 11.28 -46.76 -16.06
CA PRO A 20 10.90 -47.49 -14.86
C PRO A 20 10.16 -46.57 -13.87
N GLU A 21 9.12 -47.09 -13.21
CA GLU A 21 8.40 -46.38 -12.16
C GLU A 21 9.31 -46.09 -10.95
N LEU A 22 9.15 -44.92 -10.34
CA LEU A 22 9.96 -44.51 -9.19
C LEU A 22 9.70 -45.41 -7.98
N THR A 23 10.77 -45.87 -7.34
CA THR A 23 10.71 -46.56 -6.04
C THR A 23 10.17 -45.65 -4.94
N GLU A 24 9.63 -46.23 -3.87
CA GLU A 24 9.12 -45.46 -2.72
C GLU A 24 10.19 -44.51 -2.13
N GLN A 25 11.46 -44.94 -2.14
CA GLN A 25 12.58 -44.12 -1.70
C GLN A 25 12.79 -42.92 -2.63
N GLU A 26 12.79 -43.12 -3.94
CA GLU A 26 12.94 -42.02 -4.91
C GLU A 26 11.74 -41.07 -4.88
N GLN A 27 10.53 -41.56 -4.60
CA GLN A 27 9.35 -40.72 -4.41
C GLN A 27 9.48 -39.84 -3.15
N SER A 28 9.98 -40.41 -2.05
CA SER A 28 10.27 -39.67 -0.82
C SER A 28 11.36 -38.61 -1.02
N ASP A 29 12.46 -38.98 -1.69
CA ASP A 29 13.57 -38.08 -1.99
C ASP A 29 13.12 -36.95 -2.92
N ARG A 30 12.31 -37.25 -3.93
CA ARG A 30 11.68 -36.25 -4.80
C ARG A 30 10.87 -35.25 -3.98
N LEU A 31 9.99 -35.72 -3.09
CA LEU A 31 9.16 -34.84 -2.26
C LEU A 31 10.01 -33.96 -1.33
N HIS A 32 11.08 -34.51 -0.75
CA HIS A 32 12.01 -33.75 0.08
C HIS A 32 12.70 -32.64 -0.72
N LEU A 33 13.20 -32.97 -1.92
CA LEU A 33 13.86 -32.01 -2.81
C LEU A 33 12.91 -30.93 -3.31
N GLU A 34 11.69 -31.29 -3.69
CA GLU A 34 10.65 -30.33 -4.11
C GLU A 34 10.37 -29.31 -3.00
N ARG A 35 10.14 -29.76 -1.75
CA ARG A 35 9.91 -28.87 -0.60
C ARG A 35 11.08 -27.92 -0.33
N LYS A 36 12.32 -28.40 -0.52
CA LYS A 36 13.52 -27.58 -0.35
C LYS A 36 13.58 -26.46 -1.40
N VAL A 37 13.25 -26.77 -2.65
CA VAL A 37 13.21 -25.78 -3.74
C VAL A 37 12.11 -24.74 -3.48
N GLU A 38 10.91 -25.19 -3.07
CA GLU A 38 9.79 -24.29 -2.77
C GLU A 38 10.09 -23.33 -1.61
N LYS A 39 10.87 -23.75 -0.61
CA LYS A 39 11.28 -22.91 0.53
C LYS A 39 12.49 -22.03 0.25
N ALA A 40 13.23 -22.26 -0.84
CA ALA A 40 14.48 -21.57 -1.09
C ALA A 40 14.34 -20.04 -1.18
N PHE A 41 13.23 -19.53 -1.74
CA PHE A 41 13.01 -18.07 -1.80
C PHE A 41 12.78 -17.47 -0.41
N PHE A 42 12.07 -18.20 0.46
CA PHE A 42 11.78 -17.80 1.83
C PHE A 42 13.06 -17.75 2.67
N GLU A 43 13.86 -18.82 2.61
CA GLU A 43 15.16 -18.88 3.30
C GLU A 43 16.10 -17.78 2.82
N ALA A 44 16.15 -17.53 1.51
CA ALA A 44 16.94 -16.44 0.94
C ALA A 44 16.48 -15.06 1.45
N GLY A 45 15.17 -14.83 1.53
CA GLY A 45 14.62 -13.59 2.06
C GLY A 45 14.93 -13.37 3.55
N LYS A 46 14.83 -14.41 4.39
CA LYS A 46 15.22 -14.35 5.81
C LYS A 46 16.72 -14.07 5.99
N ALA A 47 17.57 -14.76 5.21
CA ALA A 47 19.01 -14.51 5.24
C ALA A 47 19.36 -13.08 4.81
N LEU A 48 18.70 -12.54 3.78
CA LEU A 48 18.86 -11.14 3.36
C LEU A 48 18.41 -10.16 4.44
N ALA A 49 17.30 -10.45 5.14
CA ALA A 49 16.82 -9.63 6.24
C ALA A 49 17.86 -9.60 7.39
N GLU A 50 18.39 -10.76 7.77
CA GLU A 50 19.39 -10.89 8.82
C GLU A 50 20.71 -10.18 8.46
N LEU A 51 21.19 -10.34 7.22
CA LEU A 51 22.35 -9.62 6.70
C LEU A 51 22.17 -8.11 6.81
N ARG A 52 20.95 -7.60 6.53
CA ARG A 52 20.61 -6.19 6.60
C ARG A 52 20.55 -5.68 8.04
N GLU A 53 19.81 -6.37 8.90
CA GLU A 53 19.53 -5.97 10.29
C GLU A 53 20.81 -5.97 11.13
N ARG A 54 21.60 -7.03 11.04
CA ARG A 54 22.88 -7.17 11.75
C ARG A 54 24.03 -6.39 11.09
N ARG A 55 23.75 -5.73 9.96
CA ARG A 55 24.72 -4.96 9.14
C ARG A 55 25.99 -5.75 8.82
N LEU A 56 25.86 -7.04 8.48
CA LEU A 56 27.00 -7.94 8.24
C LEU A 56 27.78 -7.60 6.95
N TYR A 57 27.26 -6.69 6.13
CA TYR A 57 27.93 -6.14 4.94
C TYR A 57 28.94 -5.02 5.26
N ARG A 58 28.92 -4.45 6.46
CA ARG A 58 29.64 -3.20 6.82
C ARG A 58 31.16 -3.25 6.66
N SER A 59 31.78 -4.43 6.64
CA SER A 59 33.22 -4.60 6.46
C SER A 59 33.66 -4.48 5.00
N THR A 60 32.72 -4.63 4.05
CA THR A 60 33.03 -4.67 2.61
C THR A 60 32.32 -3.58 1.82
N HIS A 61 31.10 -3.20 2.19
CA HIS A 61 30.29 -2.22 1.47
C HIS A 61 29.71 -1.17 2.44
N LYS A 62 29.50 0.05 1.92
CA LYS A 62 28.93 1.15 2.72
C LYS A 62 27.44 0.98 2.93
N THR A 63 26.75 0.41 1.94
CA THR A 63 25.30 0.20 1.97
C THR A 63 24.94 -1.27 1.72
N PHE A 64 23.77 -1.67 2.22
CA PHE A 64 23.26 -3.03 2.00
C PHE A 64 22.96 -3.26 0.52
N GLU A 65 22.50 -2.22 -0.18
CA GLU A 65 22.12 -2.25 -1.58
C GLU A 65 23.31 -2.50 -2.51
N GLU A 66 24.45 -1.88 -2.23
CA GLU A 66 25.71 -2.15 -2.94
C GLU A 66 26.14 -3.60 -2.71
N TYR A 67 26.12 -4.07 -1.46
CA TYR A 67 26.46 -5.46 -1.13
C TYR A 67 25.57 -6.47 -1.88
N CYS A 68 24.26 -6.25 -1.92
CA CYS A 68 23.33 -7.12 -2.63
C CYS A 68 23.54 -7.10 -4.14
N ARG A 69 23.91 -5.96 -4.70
CA ARG A 69 24.23 -5.83 -6.12
C ARG A 69 25.49 -6.61 -6.46
N ASP A 70 26.56 -6.40 -5.71
CA ASP A 70 27.88 -6.94 -6.05
C ASP A 70 28.00 -8.43 -5.74
N ARG A 71 27.34 -8.93 -4.68
CA ARG A 71 27.40 -10.36 -4.30
C ARG A 71 26.34 -11.22 -4.94
N PHE A 72 25.13 -10.69 -5.16
CA PHE A 72 23.97 -11.48 -5.59
C PHE A 72 23.35 -10.99 -6.91
N GLY A 73 23.85 -9.89 -7.50
CA GLY A 73 23.27 -9.31 -8.71
C GLY A 73 21.89 -8.72 -8.50
N TYR A 74 21.47 -8.47 -7.26
CA TYR A 74 20.14 -7.94 -6.96
C TYR A 74 20.11 -6.42 -7.04
N THR A 75 19.08 -5.90 -7.71
CA THR A 75 18.74 -4.47 -7.58
C THR A 75 18.24 -4.19 -6.16
N ARG A 76 18.34 -2.93 -5.72
CA ARG A 76 17.77 -2.48 -4.43
C ARG A 76 16.31 -2.95 -4.27
N ILE A 77 15.52 -2.76 -5.32
CA ILE A 77 14.11 -3.11 -5.35
C ILE A 77 13.93 -4.63 -5.21
N ALA A 78 14.71 -5.43 -5.95
CA ALA A 78 14.63 -6.89 -5.87
C ALA A 78 15.01 -7.44 -4.49
N ALA A 79 16.05 -6.88 -3.86
CA ALA A 79 16.45 -7.26 -2.50
C ALA A 79 15.34 -6.95 -1.48
N SER A 80 14.75 -5.74 -1.54
CA SER A 80 13.63 -5.37 -0.68
C SER A 80 12.41 -6.27 -0.86
N TYR A 81 12.05 -6.62 -2.10
CA TYR A 81 10.92 -7.53 -2.35
C TYR A 81 11.18 -8.94 -1.82
N LYS A 82 12.41 -9.46 -1.94
CA LYS A 82 12.75 -10.78 -1.38
C LYS A 82 12.61 -10.82 0.15
N ILE A 83 13.02 -9.75 0.82
CA ILE A 83 12.82 -9.61 2.28
C ILE A 83 11.33 -9.54 2.61
N ALA A 84 10.57 -8.66 1.94
CA ALA A 84 9.14 -8.50 2.19
C ALA A 84 8.35 -9.80 1.92
N ALA A 85 8.69 -10.51 0.85
CA ALA A 85 8.12 -11.81 0.52
C ALA A 85 8.36 -12.86 1.63
N ALA A 86 9.54 -12.86 2.25
CA ALA A 86 9.80 -13.74 3.38
C ALA A 86 8.96 -13.36 4.60
N THR A 87 8.76 -12.06 4.87
CA THR A 87 7.87 -11.60 5.95
C THR A 87 6.42 -12.04 5.73
N VAL A 88 5.89 -11.91 4.51
CA VAL A 88 4.53 -12.39 4.18
C VAL A 88 4.44 -13.91 4.35
N MET A 89 5.46 -14.65 3.90
CA MET A 89 5.49 -16.10 4.04
C MET A 89 5.55 -16.53 5.52
N ASP A 90 6.32 -15.84 6.36
CA ASP A 90 6.38 -16.07 7.82
C ASP A 90 4.99 -15.84 8.45
N ASN A 91 4.31 -14.75 8.07
CA ASN A 91 2.94 -14.47 8.50
C ASN A 91 1.93 -15.56 8.07
N LEU A 92 2.01 -16.03 6.82
CA LEU A 92 1.17 -17.14 6.34
C LEU A 92 1.45 -18.45 7.07
N LEU A 93 2.72 -18.72 7.42
CA LEU A 93 3.08 -19.89 8.22
C LEU A 93 2.57 -19.79 9.65
N THR A 94 2.73 -18.64 10.31
CA THR A 94 2.36 -18.48 11.73
C THR A 94 0.85 -18.36 11.93
N ASN A 95 0.18 -17.52 11.13
CA ASN A 95 -1.24 -17.18 11.31
C ASN A 95 -2.16 -17.98 10.38
N GLY A 96 -1.66 -18.45 9.24
CA GLY A 96 -2.43 -19.32 8.34
C GLY A 96 -2.70 -20.72 8.91
N LEU A 97 -1.91 -21.16 9.90
CA LEU A 97 -2.12 -22.41 10.65
C LEU A 97 -3.22 -22.32 11.71
N GLN A 98 -3.57 -21.13 12.20
CA GLN A 98 -4.53 -20.97 13.30
C GLN A 98 -5.99 -21.03 12.84
N ASN A 99 -6.27 -20.75 11.56
CA ASN A 99 -7.62 -20.72 11.01
C ASN A 99 -8.12 -22.06 10.47
N SER A 100 -7.31 -23.14 10.53
CA SER A 100 -7.73 -24.47 10.10
C SER A 100 -8.22 -25.30 11.28
N GLU A 101 -9.48 -25.11 11.66
CA GLU A 101 -10.32 -26.16 12.27
C GLU A 101 -10.72 -27.25 11.24
N ILE A 102 -10.05 -27.29 10.09
CA ILE A 102 -10.36 -28.16 8.97
C ILE A 102 -9.32 -29.28 8.95
N SER A 103 -9.81 -30.48 9.27
CA SER A 103 -9.39 -31.81 8.79
C SER A 103 -7.93 -31.95 8.31
N GLN A 104 -7.18 -32.84 8.95
CA GLN A 104 -5.77 -33.20 8.69
C GLN A 104 -5.44 -33.68 7.25
N ASP A 105 -6.36 -33.56 6.29
CA ASP A 105 -6.28 -34.11 4.94
C ASP A 105 -6.22 -33.04 3.82
N GLU A 106 -6.52 -31.76 4.13
CA GLU A 106 -6.36 -30.68 3.16
C GLU A 106 -4.91 -30.18 3.16
N ARG A 107 -4.15 -30.56 2.13
CA ARG A 107 -2.77 -30.10 1.88
C ARG A 107 -2.74 -28.57 1.88
N GLN A 108 -2.25 -27.99 2.97
CA GLN A 108 -2.15 -26.54 3.10
C GLN A 108 -1.24 -25.98 1.99
N VAL A 109 -1.84 -25.20 1.09
CA VAL A 109 -1.19 -24.69 -0.11
C VAL A 109 -0.41 -23.43 0.23
N PHE A 110 0.92 -23.53 0.18
CA PHE A 110 1.81 -22.41 0.44
C PHE A 110 2.34 -21.77 -0.84
N PRO A 111 2.74 -20.48 -0.78
CA PRO A 111 3.45 -19.85 -1.89
C PRO A 111 4.76 -20.59 -2.18
N THR A 112 5.02 -20.83 -3.47
CA THR A 112 6.25 -21.47 -3.95
C THR A 112 7.21 -20.47 -4.58
N ASN A 113 6.77 -19.23 -4.82
CA ASN A 113 7.58 -18.20 -5.44
C ASN A 113 7.27 -16.79 -4.92
N GLU A 114 8.29 -15.94 -4.88
CA GLU A 114 8.21 -14.52 -4.49
C GLU A 114 7.12 -13.76 -5.27
N ARG A 115 6.96 -14.06 -6.56
CA ARG A 115 5.97 -13.36 -7.41
C ARG A 115 4.52 -13.55 -6.95
N GLN A 116 4.22 -14.64 -6.25
CA GLN A 116 2.88 -14.91 -5.73
C GLN A 116 2.57 -14.08 -4.50
N VAL A 117 3.57 -13.87 -3.63
CA VAL A 117 3.40 -13.10 -2.40
C VAL A 117 3.59 -11.59 -2.60
N ARG A 118 4.26 -11.18 -3.67
CA ARG A 118 4.52 -9.77 -3.96
C ARG A 118 3.26 -8.88 -3.93
N PRO A 119 2.10 -9.27 -4.49
CA PRO A 119 0.87 -8.49 -4.36
C PRO A 119 0.35 -8.38 -2.92
N LEU A 120 0.61 -9.38 -2.07
CA LEU A 120 0.15 -9.39 -0.68
C LEU A 120 0.91 -8.41 0.22
N VAL A 121 2.12 -7.99 -0.18
CA VAL A 121 3.00 -7.12 0.63
C VAL A 121 2.32 -5.81 1.03
N SER A 122 1.38 -5.31 0.23
CA SER A 122 0.65 -4.06 0.51
C SER A 122 -0.55 -4.22 1.45
N LEU A 123 -0.91 -5.44 1.84
CA LEU A 123 -2.04 -5.73 2.72
C LEU A 123 -1.59 -5.87 4.18
N GLU A 124 -2.52 -5.63 5.11
CA GLU A 124 -2.30 -5.89 6.54
C GLU A 124 -2.14 -7.40 6.83
N PRO A 125 -1.43 -7.82 7.89
CA PRO A 125 -1.12 -9.22 8.15
C PRO A 125 -2.32 -10.17 8.14
N GLN A 126 -3.47 -9.76 8.68
CA GLN A 126 -4.69 -10.59 8.65
C GLN A 126 -5.28 -10.68 7.23
N GLN A 127 -5.29 -9.56 6.50
CA GLN A 127 -5.76 -9.49 5.12
C GLN A 127 -4.87 -10.30 4.17
N GLN A 128 -3.57 -10.42 4.45
CA GLN A 128 -2.67 -11.28 3.68
C GLN A 128 -3.10 -12.76 3.74
N VAL A 129 -3.50 -13.24 4.93
CA VAL A 129 -3.98 -14.61 5.14
C VAL A 129 -5.29 -14.84 4.38
N GLU A 130 -6.27 -13.94 4.54
CA GLU A 130 -7.56 -14.01 3.86
C GLU A 130 -7.41 -13.95 2.33
N ALA A 131 -6.60 -13.01 1.83
CA ALA A 131 -6.31 -12.85 0.41
C ALA A 131 -5.66 -14.10 -0.19
N TRP A 132 -4.74 -14.73 0.56
CA TRP A 132 -4.12 -15.98 0.12
C TRP A 132 -5.12 -17.13 0.09
N GLN A 133 -5.92 -17.31 1.14
CA GLN A 133 -6.95 -18.34 1.21
C GLN A 133 -7.98 -18.19 0.07
N SER A 134 -8.47 -16.98 -0.18
CA SER A 134 -9.39 -16.72 -1.30
C SER A 134 -8.74 -16.96 -2.67
N ALA A 135 -7.43 -16.71 -2.81
CA ALA A 135 -6.70 -17.04 -4.03
C ALA A 135 -6.55 -18.55 -4.24
N VAL A 136 -6.30 -19.32 -3.18
CA VAL A 136 -6.23 -20.80 -3.20
C VAL A 136 -7.59 -21.41 -3.56
N GLU A 137 -8.68 -20.90 -2.97
CA GLU A 137 -10.04 -21.34 -3.26
C GLU A 137 -10.39 -21.11 -4.74
N LYS A 138 -10.09 -19.91 -5.28
CA LYS A 138 -10.27 -19.61 -6.71
C LYS A 138 -9.41 -20.45 -7.64
N ALA A 139 -8.27 -20.95 -7.15
CA ALA A 139 -7.41 -21.86 -7.89
C ALA A 139 -7.83 -23.33 -7.76
N GLY A 140 -8.96 -23.62 -7.07
CA GLY A 140 -9.48 -24.97 -6.87
C GLY A 140 -8.61 -25.81 -5.94
N GLY A 141 -8.06 -25.19 -4.88
CA GLY A 141 -7.20 -25.88 -3.91
C GLY A 141 -5.78 -26.16 -4.42
N LYS A 142 -5.36 -25.49 -5.49
CA LYS A 142 -3.99 -25.56 -6.04
C LYS A 142 -3.22 -24.29 -5.74
N VAL A 143 -1.90 -24.34 -5.89
CA VAL A 143 -1.03 -23.16 -5.75
C VAL A 143 -1.49 -22.07 -6.74
N PRO A 144 -1.95 -20.90 -6.26
CA PRO A 144 -2.48 -19.87 -7.14
C PRO A 144 -1.36 -19.23 -7.96
N SER A 145 -1.67 -18.88 -9.21
CA SER A 145 -0.78 -18.06 -10.03
C SER A 145 -0.71 -16.64 -9.47
N GLY A 146 0.43 -15.96 -9.61
CA GLY A 146 0.58 -14.57 -9.18
C GLY A 146 -0.46 -13.61 -9.79
N ARG A 147 -1.03 -13.95 -10.96
CA ARG A 147 -2.17 -13.20 -11.55
C ARG A 147 -3.45 -13.33 -10.72
N ILE A 148 -3.78 -14.53 -10.27
CA ILE A 148 -4.96 -14.81 -9.44
C ILE A 148 -4.81 -14.10 -8.10
N VAL A 149 -3.63 -14.19 -7.48
CA VAL A 149 -3.36 -13.50 -6.21
C VAL A 149 -3.50 -11.98 -6.40
N LYS A 150 -2.91 -11.41 -7.45
CA LYS A 150 -3.04 -9.98 -7.75
C LYS A 150 -4.50 -9.55 -7.90
N ASP A 151 -5.30 -10.33 -8.63
CA ASP A 151 -6.73 -10.03 -8.85
C ASP A 151 -7.57 -10.16 -7.57
N VAL A 152 -7.26 -11.12 -6.69
CA VAL A 152 -7.89 -11.22 -5.36
C VAL A 152 -7.52 -10.03 -4.49
N VAL A 153 -6.22 -9.70 -4.42
CA VAL A 153 -5.72 -8.55 -3.65
C VAL A 153 -6.38 -7.27 -4.15
N GLN A 154 -6.45 -7.06 -5.46
CA GLN A 154 -7.08 -5.89 -6.05
C GLN A 154 -8.55 -5.79 -5.66
N ARG A 155 -9.30 -6.91 -5.71
CA ARG A 155 -10.69 -6.94 -5.26
C ARG A 155 -10.84 -6.70 -3.76
N ILE A 156 -9.91 -7.17 -2.93
CA ILE A 156 -9.91 -6.88 -1.49
C ILE A 156 -9.67 -5.40 -1.26
N ILE A 157 -8.68 -4.82 -1.93
CA ILE A 157 -8.39 -3.37 -1.89
C ILE A 157 -9.62 -2.58 -2.33
N GLU A 158 -10.26 -2.92 -3.45
CA GLU A 158 -11.48 -2.26 -3.93
C GLU A 158 -12.68 -2.41 -2.99
N ARG A 159 -12.82 -3.55 -2.30
CA ARG A 159 -13.91 -3.80 -1.35
C ARG A 159 -13.67 -3.17 0.02
N THR A 160 -12.40 -3.04 0.44
CA THR A 160 -12.01 -2.35 1.68
C THR A 160 -11.74 -0.87 1.49
N GLN A 161 -11.68 -0.40 0.24
CA GLN A 161 -11.81 1.02 -0.10
C GLN A 161 -13.23 1.44 0.26
N VAL A 162 -13.39 1.99 1.46
CA VAL A 162 -14.56 2.81 1.78
C VAL A 162 -14.61 3.89 0.70
N PRO A 163 -15.65 3.92 -0.16
CA PRO A 163 -15.77 4.97 -1.16
C PRO A 163 -15.68 6.30 -0.43
N ASN A 164 -14.97 7.26 -1.04
CA ASN A 164 -14.78 8.58 -0.46
C ASN A 164 -16.16 9.17 -0.12
N SER A 165 -16.51 9.13 1.17
CA SER A 165 -17.82 9.55 1.66
C SER A 165 -17.91 11.06 1.85
N TYR A 166 -16.80 11.77 1.63
CA TYR A 166 -16.75 13.21 1.79
C TYR A 166 -17.57 13.91 0.71
N GLN A 167 -18.27 14.96 1.09
CA GLN A 167 -19.03 15.80 0.19
C GLN A 167 -18.35 17.15 -0.05
N ILE A 168 -18.55 17.74 -1.23
CA ILE A 168 -18.09 19.10 -1.50
C ILE A 168 -18.75 20.06 -0.50
N GLY A 169 -17.93 20.90 0.14
CA GLY A 169 -18.35 21.84 1.18
C GLY A 169 -18.27 21.28 2.60
N GLU A 170 -18.00 19.99 2.78
CA GLU A 170 -17.85 19.38 4.10
C GLU A 170 -16.61 19.88 4.83
N VAL A 171 -16.75 20.14 6.13
CA VAL A 171 -15.65 20.58 7.00
C VAL A 171 -15.01 19.37 7.68
N CYS A 172 -13.70 19.22 7.51
CA CYS A 172 -12.92 18.11 8.02
C CYS A 172 -11.66 18.60 8.75
N GLN A 173 -11.07 17.77 9.57
CA GLN A 173 -9.81 18.00 10.25
C GLN A 173 -8.68 17.24 9.55
N ILE A 174 -7.53 17.90 9.38
CA ILE A 174 -6.32 17.27 8.86
C ILE A 174 -5.59 16.48 9.95
N LEU A 175 -5.36 15.20 9.68
CA LEU A 175 -4.56 14.29 10.47
C LEU A 175 -3.17 14.14 9.83
N ALA A 176 -2.19 14.91 10.31
CA ALA A 176 -0.82 14.87 9.80
C ALA A 176 -0.01 13.62 10.24
N LYS A 177 -0.67 12.58 10.77
CA LYS A 177 0.02 11.35 11.16
C LYS A 177 0.72 10.74 9.95
N ASP A 178 2.03 10.55 10.07
CA ASP A 178 2.89 9.82 9.12
C ASP A 178 3.03 10.42 7.71
N ASN A 179 2.54 11.65 7.46
CA ASN A 179 2.70 12.33 6.17
C ASN A 179 3.59 13.59 6.27
N PRO A 180 4.81 13.59 5.68
CA PRO A 180 5.72 14.75 5.71
C PRO A 180 5.18 15.98 4.97
N GLU A 181 4.26 15.83 4.02
CA GLU A 181 3.65 16.94 3.27
C GLU A 181 2.60 17.71 4.09
N LEU A 182 2.07 17.10 5.16
CA LEU A 182 1.09 17.70 6.07
C LEU A 182 1.75 18.30 7.33
N ARG A 183 3.09 18.41 7.34
CA ARG A 183 3.85 18.89 8.49
C ARG A 183 3.50 20.35 8.80
N GLY A 184 2.99 20.61 10.00
CA GLY A 184 2.51 21.93 10.44
C GLY A 184 1.01 22.14 10.24
N LYS A 185 0.35 21.38 9.36
CA LYS A 185 -1.10 21.45 9.10
C LYS A 185 -1.93 20.49 9.95
N GLY A 186 -1.27 19.70 10.79
CA GLY A 186 -1.93 18.77 11.70
C GLY A 186 -2.85 19.48 12.69
N GLY A 187 -4.11 19.04 12.71
CA GLY A 187 -5.14 19.59 13.57
C GLY A 187 -5.89 20.79 13.01
N CYS A 188 -5.47 21.33 11.85
CA CYS A 188 -6.20 22.37 11.16
C CYS A 188 -7.52 21.83 10.58
N TRP A 189 -8.55 22.66 10.58
CA TRP A 189 -9.75 22.38 9.80
C TRP A 189 -9.53 22.75 8.33
N ALA A 190 -10.25 22.07 7.46
CA ALA A 190 -10.19 22.23 6.03
C ALA A 190 -11.58 21.99 5.42
N ILE A 191 -11.88 22.66 4.31
CA ILE A 191 -13.16 22.51 3.60
C ILE A 191 -12.91 21.74 2.31
N VAL A 192 -13.69 20.68 2.08
CA VAL A 192 -13.58 19.87 0.86
C VAL A 192 -14.04 20.69 -0.34
N THR A 193 -13.15 20.95 -1.29
CA THR A 193 -13.44 21.67 -2.54
C THR A 193 -13.60 20.73 -3.73
N ALA A 194 -12.90 19.60 -3.72
CA ALA A 194 -13.08 18.55 -4.72
C ALA A 194 -12.92 17.16 -4.09
N VAL A 195 -13.71 16.21 -4.57
CA VAL A 195 -13.70 14.81 -4.13
C VAL A 195 -13.11 13.98 -5.26
N ASN A 196 -11.98 13.33 -5.01
CA ASN A 196 -11.39 12.33 -5.91
C ASN A 196 -11.56 10.93 -5.30
N ASP A 197 -11.30 9.89 -6.08
CA ASP A 197 -11.51 8.49 -5.68
C ASP A 197 -10.84 8.13 -4.33
N PHE A 198 -9.64 8.67 -4.05
CA PHE A 198 -8.85 8.34 -2.85
C PHE A 198 -8.32 9.55 -2.08
N SER A 199 -8.67 10.75 -2.50
CA SER A 199 -8.19 12.00 -1.90
C SER A 199 -9.20 13.12 -2.08
N CYS A 200 -9.27 14.03 -1.11
CA CYS A 200 -10.01 15.27 -1.28
C CYS A 200 -9.01 16.40 -1.55
N THR A 201 -9.36 17.29 -2.46
CA THR A 201 -8.78 18.63 -2.45
C THR A 201 -9.49 19.41 -1.37
N VAL A 202 -8.73 19.94 -0.42
CA VAL A 202 -9.26 20.69 0.71
C VAL A 202 -8.65 22.09 0.73
N ARG A 203 -9.46 23.07 1.11
CA ARG A 203 -9.05 24.45 1.34
C ARG A 203 -8.77 24.66 2.82
N LEU A 204 -7.59 25.17 3.11
CA LEU A 204 -7.10 25.59 4.41
C LEU A 204 -6.98 27.11 4.48
N TRP A 205 -6.63 27.59 5.66
CA TRP A 205 -6.31 29.00 5.92
C TRP A 205 -5.13 29.53 5.09
N ASP A 206 -4.21 28.65 4.65
CA ASP A 206 -2.99 29.00 3.90
C ASP A 206 -3.01 28.60 2.41
N GLY A 207 -4.15 28.11 1.91
CA GLY A 207 -4.33 27.69 0.53
C GLY A 207 -5.00 26.32 0.37
N GLU A 208 -4.99 25.78 -0.85
CA GLU A 208 -5.56 24.47 -1.16
C GLU A 208 -4.47 23.39 -1.21
N CYS A 209 -4.79 22.19 -0.72
CA CYS A 209 -3.94 21.02 -0.90
C CYS A 209 -4.75 19.74 -1.09
N THR A 210 -4.14 18.74 -1.71
CA THR A 210 -4.75 17.42 -1.88
C THR A 210 -4.33 16.52 -0.73
N VAL A 211 -5.31 15.92 -0.06
CA VAL A 211 -5.11 15.10 1.14
C VAL A 211 -5.80 13.77 0.96
N GLY A 212 -5.09 12.67 1.23
CA GLY A 212 -5.66 11.33 1.21
C GLY A 212 -6.79 11.18 2.24
N VAL A 213 -7.85 10.44 1.92
CA VAL A 213 -9.03 10.30 2.79
C VAL A 213 -8.69 9.76 4.19
N GLN A 214 -7.64 8.95 4.32
CA GLN A 214 -7.15 8.44 5.61
C GLN A 214 -6.55 9.52 6.53
N HIS A 215 -6.19 10.68 5.97
CA HIS A 215 -5.66 11.83 6.71
C HIS A 215 -6.73 12.90 6.95
N LEU A 216 -8.00 12.59 6.68
CA LEU A 216 -9.13 13.48 6.93
C LEU A 216 -10.03 12.87 7.99
N LYS A 217 -10.55 13.73 8.86
CA LYS A 217 -11.60 13.36 9.83
C LYS A 217 -12.75 14.36 9.73
N SER A 218 -13.93 13.93 9.32
CA SER A 218 -15.13 14.77 9.30
C SER A 218 -15.43 15.34 10.70
N TYR A 219 -15.86 16.60 10.74
CA TYR A 219 -16.44 17.20 11.95
C TYR A 219 -17.92 16.90 12.12
N GLU A 220 -18.58 16.34 11.10
CA GLU A 220 -20.03 16.07 11.09
C GLU A 220 -20.87 17.34 11.38
N TYR A 221 -20.37 18.49 10.93
CA TYR A 221 -21.07 19.77 11.06
C TYR A 221 -22.36 19.80 10.26
N LEU A 222 -23.36 20.51 10.80
CA LEU A 222 -24.61 20.78 10.10
C LEU A 222 -24.35 21.71 8.90
N PRO A 223 -25.20 21.69 7.86
CA PRO A 223 -25.03 22.55 6.69
C PRO A 223 -24.83 24.04 7.04
N SER A 224 -25.56 24.56 8.02
CA SER A 224 -25.40 25.94 8.50
C SER A 224 -24.05 26.22 9.15
N GLU A 225 -23.47 25.23 9.84
CA GLU A 225 -22.14 25.35 10.45
C GLU A 225 -21.04 25.26 9.38
N CYS A 226 -21.24 24.44 8.35
CA CYS A 226 -20.36 24.39 7.18
C CYS A 226 -20.35 25.73 6.43
N GLU A 227 -21.51 26.38 6.26
CA GLU A 227 -21.61 27.72 5.67
C GLU A 227 -20.84 28.78 6.47
N GLN A 228 -20.96 28.76 7.81
CA GLN A 228 -20.19 29.66 8.68
C GLN A 228 -18.68 29.44 8.54
N MET A 229 -18.25 28.18 8.50
CA MET A 229 -16.83 27.85 8.31
C MET A 229 -16.32 28.26 6.93
N GLN A 230 -17.14 28.14 5.88
CA GLN A 230 -16.83 28.66 4.55
C GLN A 230 -16.64 30.17 4.57
N GLU A 231 -17.54 30.91 5.22
CA GLU A 231 -17.40 32.37 5.36
C GLU A 231 -16.11 32.75 6.08
N ILE A 232 -15.79 32.08 7.19
CA ILE A 232 -14.53 32.29 7.92
C ILE A 232 -13.32 31.98 7.01
N CYS A 233 -13.37 30.89 6.25
CA CYS A 233 -12.29 30.49 5.34
C CYS A 233 -12.05 31.53 4.25
N ASP A 234 -13.12 32.02 3.63
CA ASP A 234 -13.06 33.03 2.58
C ASP A 234 -12.51 34.36 3.12
N ARG A 235 -12.90 34.75 4.33
CA ARG A 235 -12.37 35.93 5.02
C ARG A 235 -10.88 35.81 5.29
N ILE A 236 -10.44 34.68 5.83
CA ILE A 236 -9.01 34.42 6.09
C ILE A 236 -8.21 34.41 4.78
N SER A 237 -8.72 33.75 3.74
CA SER A 237 -8.05 33.63 2.44
C SER A 237 -7.86 34.96 1.73
N ARG A 238 -8.76 35.94 1.94
CA ARG A 238 -8.62 37.31 1.40
C ARG A 238 -7.50 38.11 2.07
N VAL A 239 -7.24 37.83 3.34
CA VAL A 239 -6.19 38.50 4.11
C VAL A 239 -4.86 37.80 3.91
N TYR A 240 -4.84 36.47 3.83
CA TYR A 240 -3.63 35.69 3.78
C TYR A 240 -2.75 36.04 2.57
N SER A 241 -1.48 36.37 2.85
CA SER A 241 -0.40 36.55 1.87
C SER A 241 0.91 36.08 2.49
N SER A 242 1.80 35.50 1.67
CA SER A 242 3.13 35.06 2.11
C SER A 242 4.03 36.21 2.61
N GLU A 243 3.70 37.46 2.28
CA GLU A 243 4.44 38.67 2.67
C GLU A 243 3.96 39.28 4.02
N LEU A 244 2.95 38.68 4.66
CA LEU A 244 2.47 39.12 5.96
C LEU A 244 3.51 38.94 7.07
N GLU A 245 3.44 39.78 8.10
CA GLU A 245 4.22 39.61 9.32
C GLU A 245 3.95 38.25 9.98
N GLU A 246 4.98 37.64 10.55
CA GLU A 246 4.89 36.32 11.20
C GLU A 246 3.80 36.30 12.31
N SER A 247 3.65 37.41 13.06
CA SER A 247 2.61 37.58 14.07
C SER A 247 1.19 37.40 13.50
N VAL A 248 0.92 37.99 12.34
CA VAL A 248 -0.36 37.88 11.63
C VAL A 248 -0.55 36.47 11.09
N GLN A 249 0.50 35.87 10.52
CA GLN A 249 0.44 34.49 10.03
C GLN A 249 0.10 33.51 11.15
N ARG A 250 0.72 33.64 12.33
CA ARG A 250 0.41 32.79 13.51
C ARG A 250 -1.02 33.00 14.01
N PHE A 251 -1.54 34.23 13.92
CA PHE A 251 -2.93 34.49 14.25
C PHE A 251 -3.89 33.80 13.27
N LEU A 252 -3.66 33.91 11.96
CA LEU A 252 -4.47 33.22 10.95
C LEU A 252 -4.38 31.69 11.09
N GLU A 253 -3.18 31.16 11.37
CA GLU A 253 -2.99 29.74 11.69
C GLU A 253 -3.80 29.31 12.91
N SER A 254 -3.88 30.16 13.95
CA SER A 254 -4.68 29.87 15.14
C SER A 254 -6.18 29.79 14.82
N LEU A 255 -6.68 30.65 13.92
CA LEU A 255 -8.06 30.57 13.42
C LEU A 255 -8.29 29.29 12.62
N GLY A 256 -7.29 28.86 11.83
CA GLY A 256 -7.29 27.59 11.10
C GLY A 256 -7.29 26.32 11.97
N LYS A 257 -7.07 26.44 13.29
CA LYS A 257 -7.08 25.33 14.26
C LYS A 257 -8.28 25.36 15.21
N LEU A 258 -9.25 26.23 14.97
CA LEU A 258 -10.48 26.28 15.74
C LEU A 258 -11.26 24.96 15.60
N LYS A 259 -11.85 24.51 16.71
CA LYS A 259 -12.74 23.34 16.76
C LYS A 259 -14.22 23.72 16.80
N ARG A 260 -14.52 24.99 16.49
CA ARG A 260 -15.85 25.61 16.56
C ARG A 260 -16.17 26.28 15.23
N ALA A 261 -17.45 26.32 14.89
CA ALA A 261 -17.95 26.92 13.65
C ALA A 261 -18.13 28.45 13.70
N TYR A 262 -17.67 29.12 14.75
CA TYR A 262 -17.85 30.57 14.94
C TYR A 262 -16.59 31.25 15.49
N LEU A 263 -16.45 32.53 15.17
CA LEU A 263 -15.45 33.42 15.76
C LEU A 263 -16.03 34.08 17.02
N THR A 264 -15.18 34.29 18.02
CA THR A 264 -15.52 35.14 19.15
C THR A 264 -15.48 36.61 18.74
N HIS A 265 -16.16 37.47 19.51
CA HIS A 265 -16.17 38.93 19.29
C HIS A 265 -14.79 39.55 19.12
N LEU A 266 -13.79 39.03 19.86
CA LEU A 266 -12.42 39.54 19.80
C LEU A 266 -11.69 39.04 18.54
N GLU A 267 -11.83 37.77 18.18
CA GLU A 267 -11.28 37.21 16.93
C GLU A 267 -11.88 37.89 15.70
N GLU A 268 -13.19 38.15 15.72
CA GLU A 268 -13.89 38.83 14.64
C GLU A 268 -13.42 40.27 14.47
N LYS A 269 -13.23 41.00 15.58
CA LYS A 269 -12.64 42.35 15.55
C LYS A 269 -11.22 42.36 15.01
N LEU A 270 -10.37 41.43 15.45
CA LEU A 270 -8.99 41.32 14.97
C LEU A 270 -8.96 41.00 13.48
N LEU A 271 -9.75 40.02 13.01
CA LEU A 271 -9.83 39.68 11.60
C LEU A 271 -10.34 40.87 10.76
N SER A 272 -11.33 41.61 11.26
CA SER A 272 -11.86 42.80 10.57
C SER A 272 -10.84 43.94 10.47
N VAL A 273 -9.99 44.12 11.48
CA VAL A 273 -8.88 45.08 11.42
C VAL A 273 -7.89 44.67 10.33
N LEU A 274 -7.51 43.39 10.28
CA LEU A 274 -6.61 42.87 9.25
C LEU A 274 -7.21 43.00 7.84
N GLU A 275 -8.50 42.71 7.67
CA GLU A 275 -9.23 42.88 6.41
C GLU A 275 -9.22 44.34 5.93
N ASN A 276 -9.38 45.30 6.84
CA ASN A 276 -9.35 46.72 6.51
C ASN A 276 -7.95 47.19 6.11
N GLU A 277 -6.93 46.84 6.88
CA GLU A 277 -5.52 47.17 6.54
C GLU A 277 -5.10 46.58 5.19
N HIS A 278 -5.53 45.35 4.87
CA HIS A 278 -5.29 44.75 3.56
C HIS A 278 -5.99 45.49 2.41
N LYS A 279 -7.22 45.99 2.63
CA LYS A 279 -7.92 46.82 1.64
C LYS A 279 -7.20 48.14 1.37
N TYR A 280 -6.62 48.77 2.40
CA TYR A 280 -5.86 50.02 2.23
C TYR A 280 -4.53 49.82 1.52
N ARG A 281 -3.94 48.62 1.52
CA ARG A 281 -2.75 48.30 0.70
C ARG A 281 -3.04 48.07 -0.79
N ILE A 282 -4.30 47.77 -1.17
CA ILE A 282 -4.69 47.43 -2.55
C ILE A 282 -5.25 48.66 -3.30
N ILE A 283 -5.56 49.75 -2.61
CA ILE A 283 -6.01 51.00 -3.23
C ILE A 283 -4.78 51.93 -3.35
N PRO A 284 -4.30 52.25 -4.57
CA PRO A 284 -3.23 53.21 -4.79
C PRO A 284 -3.63 54.65 -4.47
#